data_AF-A0A433BF18-F1
#
_entry.id   AF-A0A433BF18-F1
#
_cell.length_a   1.000
_cell.length_b   1.000
_cell.length_c   1.000
_cell.angle_alpha   90.00
_cell.angle_beta   90.00
_cell.angle_gamma   90.00
#
_symmetry.space_group_name_H-M   'P 1'
#
loop_
_entity.id
_entity.type
_entity.pdbx_description
1 polymer ?
#
loop_
_entity_poly.entity_id
_entity_poly.type
_entity_poly.pdbx_seq_one_letter_code
_entity_poly.pdbx_strand_id
1 'polypeptide(L)'
;MRSPSRQRHAGNFRRPITALVLLNCFDRTFILLNFGTQDIAWHLNKLHFLPPDSDASVSFSDPDTLPTGVPLRVFYGSTHDILSYPCEGGDDDFVQAASIRLLAHDQAVWNVHLEPWSTAAEHDALYDSRYREIITKAREWLRRTDADPAKTVIFISCGFDASEYEHRSMQRHGRSVPASFYHRFTCDAVDLARECAQGRIISVLEGGYSDRALVAGAAAHVVALARGCEGEAFVALPEEVEAWWDVQELEAIEKRVLSPAGKTKKTVRKGAGGEILAPERPALIERVAELVAAWEAADKEVVAEAVQVVVPQPLVTGKHNLRERKRQSDMGYGAGAGAGAGSPAGKG
;
A
#
# COMPACT_ATOMS: atom_id res chain seq x y z
N MET A 1 10.80 -48.88 42.94
CA MET A 1 11.34 -48.35 41.68
C MET A 1 10.35 -47.33 41.11
N ARG A 2 10.58 -46.04 41.36
CA ARG A 2 9.86 -44.94 40.70
C ARG A 2 10.83 -44.33 39.68
N SER A 3 10.40 -44.27 38.42
CA SER A 3 11.18 -43.68 37.33
C SER A 3 11.33 -42.17 37.56
N PRO A 4 12.50 -41.55 37.33
CA PRO A 4 12.67 -40.12 37.52
C PRO A 4 12.04 -39.33 36.39
N SER A 5 11.25 -38.35 36.78
CA SER A 5 10.67 -37.28 35.97
C SER A 5 11.72 -36.59 35.10
N ARG A 6 11.57 -36.65 33.77
CA ARG A 6 12.22 -35.70 32.85
C ARG A 6 11.63 -34.31 33.09
N GLN A 7 12.33 -33.49 33.89
CA GLN A 7 12.19 -32.03 33.82
C GLN A 7 12.51 -31.61 32.38
N ARG A 8 11.50 -31.15 31.65
CA ARG A 8 11.72 -30.41 30.40
C ARG A 8 12.34 -29.08 30.79
N HIS A 9 13.61 -28.87 30.46
CA HIS A 9 14.23 -27.56 30.56
C HIS A 9 13.43 -26.56 29.72
N ALA A 10 12.82 -25.59 30.40
CA ALA A 10 12.32 -24.37 29.81
C ALA A 10 13.53 -23.53 29.35
N GLY A 11 13.94 -23.75 28.11
CA GLY A 11 15.04 -23.05 27.47
C GLY A 11 14.73 -22.85 25.99
N ASN A 12 13.51 -22.40 25.67
CA ASN A 12 13.25 -21.89 24.32
C ASN A 12 13.84 -20.48 24.22
N PHE A 13 15.11 -20.41 23.85
CA PHE A 13 15.63 -19.24 23.16
C PHE A 13 14.80 -19.10 21.87
N ARG A 14 13.75 -18.26 21.91
CA ARG A 14 13.05 -17.86 20.69
C ARG A 14 14.11 -17.15 19.84
N ARG A 15 14.48 -17.74 18.70
CA ARG A 15 15.37 -17.07 17.75
C ARG A 15 14.67 -15.80 17.28
N PRO A 16 15.41 -14.69 17.12
CA PRO A 16 14.80 -13.45 16.67
C PRO A 16 14.21 -13.65 15.26
N ILE A 17 13.01 -13.10 15.05
CA ILE A 17 12.20 -13.39 13.86
C ILE A 17 12.57 -12.50 12.67
N THR A 18 12.33 -13.01 11.46
CA THR A 18 12.20 -12.18 10.25
C THR A 18 10.80 -11.55 10.29
N ALA A 19 10.72 -10.22 10.24
CA ALA A 19 9.46 -9.50 10.41
C ALA A 19 9.19 -8.55 9.24
N LEU A 20 7.96 -8.55 8.76
CA LEU A 20 7.46 -7.62 7.76
C LEU A 20 6.35 -6.79 8.39
N VAL A 21 6.47 -5.46 8.34
CA VAL A 21 5.39 -4.56 8.76
C VAL A 21 4.78 -3.97 7.51
N LEU A 22 3.49 -4.23 7.28
CA LEU A 22 2.71 -3.69 6.18
C LEU A 22 1.79 -2.61 6.75
N LEU A 23 2.10 -1.36 6.44
CA LEU A 23 1.27 -0.20 6.75
C LEU A 23 0.50 0.14 5.48
N ASN A 24 -0.74 -0.33 5.37
CA ASN A 24 -1.62 0.12 4.31
C ASN A 24 -2.34 1.37 4.79
N CYS A 25 -1.89 2.52 4.34
CA CYS A 25 -2.52 3.75 4.71
C CYS A 25 -3.09 4.41 3.46
N PHE A 26 -4.17 5.15 3.68
CA PHE A 26 -4.67 6.14 2.73
C PHE A 26 -5.44 5.59 1.53
N ASP A 27 -6.16 4.48 1.70
CA ASP A 27 -6.92 3.85 0.61
C ASP A 27 -8.42 3.79 0.93
N ARG A 28 -9.25 4.15 -0.05
CA ARG A 28 -10.72 4.11 -0.04
C ARG A 28 -11.28 3.08 -1.02
N THR A 29 -10.51 2.56 -1.97
CA THR A 29 -11.08 1.90 -3.17
C THR A 29 -10.30 0.69 -3.71
N PHE A 30 -9.25 0.18 -3.06
CA PHE A 30 -8.53 -0.98 -3.60
C PHE A 30 -8.78 -2.34 -2.90
N ILE A 31 -9.33 -3.28 -3.70
CA ILE A 31 -9.73 -4.66 -3.34
C ILE A 31 -8.55 -5.53 -2.91
N LEU A 32 -7.40 -5.38 -3.58
CA LEU A 32 -6.33 -6.39 -3.53
C LEU A 32 -5.29 -6.13 -2.43
N LEU A 33 -5.24 -4.92 -1.88
CA LEU A 33 -4.13 -4.51 -1.00
C LEU A 33 -4.54 -4.18 0.43
N ASN A 34 -5.81 -3.83 0.69
CA ASN A 34 -6.28 -3.77 2.07
C ASN A 34 -6.70 -5.19 2.51
N PHE A 35 -7.74 -5.73 1.90
CA PHE A 35 -8.25 -7.07 2.25
C PHE A 35 -7.31 -8.18 1.80
N GLY A 36 -6.84 -8.15 0.54
CA GLY A 36 -5.92 -9.16 0.03
C GLY A 36 -4.61 -9.24 0.83
N THR A 37 -4.01 -8.10 1.16
CA THR A 37 -2.79 -8.08 1.98
C THR A 37 -3.05 -8.48 3.44
N GLN A 38 -4.18 -8.08 4.02
CA GLN A 38 -4.59 -8.58 5.34
C GLN A 38 -4.73 -10.09 5.35
N ASP A 39 -5.37 -10.68 4.35
CA ASP A 39 -5.57 -12.13 4.23
C ASP A 39 -4.24 -12.87 4.04
N ILE A 40 -3.34 -12.32 3.23
CA ILE A 40 -1.97 -12.84 3.09
C ILE A 40 -1.23 -12.79 4.42
N ALA A 41 -1.27 -11.65 5.12
CA ALA A 41 -0.63 -11.51 6.44
C ALA A 41 -1.21 -12.51 7.45
N TRP A 42 -2.54 -12.67 7.44
CA TRP A 42 -3.24 -13.62 8.29
C TRP A 42 -2.81 -15.07 8.01
N HIS A 43 -2.75 -15.45 6.74
CA HIS A 43 -2.33 -16.77 6.30
C HIS A 43 -0.87 -17.04 6.68
N LEU A 44 0.05 -16.11 6.38
CA LEU A 44 1.47 -16.23 6.71
C LEU A 44 1.68 -16.39 8.21
N ASN A 45 0.99 -15.60 9.03
CA ASN A 45 1.04 -15.72 10.49
C ASN A 45 0.49 -17.07 10.99
N LYS A 46 -0.57 -17.61 10.36
CA LYS A 46 -1.15 -18.91 10.72
C LYS A 46 -0.16 -20.07 10.52
N LEU A 47 0.72 -20.00 9.51
CA LEU A 47 1.75 -21.01 9.28
C LEU A 47 2.72 -21.16 10.46
N HIS A 48 2.84 -20.15 11.34
CA HIS A 48 3.65 -20.24 12.56
C HIS A 48 3.03 -21.03 13.69
N PHE A 49 1.71 -21.26 13.64
CA PHE A 49 0.98 -21.99 14.67
C PHE A 49 1.03 -23.51 14.47
N LEU A 50 1.38 -23.97 13.26
CA LEU A 50 1.39 -25.40 12.94
C LEU A 50 2.62 -26.10 13.56
N PRO A 51 2.45 -27.27 14.23
CA PRO A 51 3.57 -28.06 14.71
C PRO A 51 4.48 -28.47 13.55
N PRO A 52 5.81 -28.53 13.75
CA PRO A 52 6.76 -28.92 12.70
C PRO A 52 6.51 -30.33 12.12
N ASP A 53 5.76 -31.18 12.83
CA ASP A 53 5.47 -32.57 12.46
C ASP A 53 4.02 -32.78 11.95
N SER A 54 3.22 -31.72 11.74
CA SER A 54 1.92 -31.91 11.11
C SER A 54 2.08 -32.10 9.60
N ASP A 55 1.82 -33.32 9.13
CA ASP A 55 1.62 -33.74 7.72
C ASP A 55 0.40 -33.05 7.08
N ALA A 56 0.24 -31.74 7.29
CA ALA A 56 -0.55 -30.92 6.40
C ALA A 56 0.22 -30.87 5.09
N SER A 57 -0.16 -31.74 4.15
CA SER A 57 0.20 -31.63 2.75
C SER A 57 -0.26 -30.27 2.25
N VAL A 58 0.57 -29.25 2.45
CA VAL A 58 0.53 -28.00 1.69
C VAL A 58 0.92 -28.44 0.29
N SER A 59 -0.06 -28.58 -0.59
CA SER A 59 0.15 -28.92 -1.99
C SER A 59 0.87 -27.75 -2.62
N PHE A 60 2.18 -27.92 -2.69
CA PHE A 60 3.12 -26.91 -3.09
C PHE A 60 3.14 -26.76 -4.66
N SER A 61 2.00 -26.56 -5.33
CA SER A 61 1.95 -26.47 -6.82
C SER A 61 1.79 -25.04 -7.39
N ASP A 62 1.81 -24.00 -6.54
CA ASP A 62 1.92 -22.59 -6.97
C ASP A 62 2.37 -21.71 -5.77
N PRO A 63 3.20 -20.67 -5.95
CA PRO A 63 4.17 -20.08 -4.97
C PRO A 63 5.21 -20.92 -4.21
N ASP A 64 5.45 -22.14 -4.64
CA ASP A 64 5.51 -23.16 -3.63
C ASP A 64 6.89 -23.85 -3.40
N THR A 65 7.96 -23.06 -3.42
CA THR A 65 9.32 -23.50 -3.04
C THR A 65 9.99 -22.49 -2.12
N LEU A 66 9.26 -21.93 -1.16
CA LEU A 66 9.86 -21.02 -0.18
C LEU A 66 10.82 -21.81 0.73
N PRO A 67 12.15 -21.57 0.66
CA PRO A 67 13.11 -22.33 1.43
C PRO A 67 12.92 -22.09 2.92
N THR A 68 12.97 -23.19 3.66
CA THR A 68 13.03 -23.26 5.11
C THR A 68 14.22 -22.45 5.66
N GLY A 69 13.96 -21.60 6.66
CA GLY A 69 15.04 -20.92 7.38
C GLY A 69 14.59 -20.09 8.57
N VAL A 70 13.59 -19.22 8.38
CA VAL A 70 12.84 -18.53 9.44
C VAL A 70 11.48 -18.19 8.85
N PRO A 71 10.36 -18.69 9.39
CA PRO A 71 9.06 -18.34 8.84
C PRO A 71 8.85 -16.82 9.00
N LEU A 72 8.38 -16.16 7.95
CA LEU A 72 8.13 -14.72 7.93
C LEU A 72 6.91 -14.41 8.81
N ARG A 73 7.03 -13.52 9.79
CA ARG A 73 5.84 -12.98 10.49
C ARG A 73 5.49 -11.61 9.97
N VAL A 74 4.20 -11.31 9.92
CA VAL A 74 3.70 -10.08 9.33
C VAL A 74 2.85 -9.33 10.35
N PHE A 75 3.18 -8.08 10.61
CA PHE A 75 2.22 -7.13 11.17
C PHE A 75 1.54 -6.43 10.02
N TYR A 76 0.22 -6.43 10.01
CA TYR A 76 -0.58 -5.65 9.09
C TYR A 76 -1.33 -4.57 9.86
N GLY A 77 -1.27 -3.33 9.39
CA GLY A 77 -2.05 -2.24 9.93
C GLY A 77 -2.64 -1.39 8.82
N SER A 78 -3.90 -1.00 8.97
CA SER A 78 -4.57 -0.18 7.97
C SER A 78 -5.35 0.99 8.53
N THR A 79 -5.21 2.16 7.90
CA THR A 79 -6.07 3.33 8.12
C THR A 79 -6.95 3.57 6.90
N HIS A 80 -8.27 3.45 7.05
CA HIS A 80 -9.21 3.51 5.92
C HIS A 80 -10.59 4.06 6.29
N ASP A 81 -11.37 4.45 5.28
CA ASP A 81 -12.78 4.78 5.46
C ASP A 81 -13.63 3.50 5.45
N ILE A 82 -14.13 3.10 6.62
CA ILE A 82 -14.97 1.91 6.78
C ILE A 82 -16.32 2.00 6.04
N LEU A 83 -16.75 3.19 5.63
CA LEU A 83 -17.99 3.35 4.86
C LEU A 83 -17.76 3.22 3.35
N SER A 84 -16.50 3.22 2.91
CA SER A 84 -16.11 3.04 1.51
C SER A 84 -15.90 1.57 1.16
N TYR A 85 -15.57 1.32 -0.10
CA TYR A 85 -15.33 0.00 -0.64
C TYR A 85 -14.31 -0.79 0.21
N PRO A 86 -14.52 -2.09 0.48
CA PRO A 86 -15.64 -2.96 0.08
C PRO A 86 -16.85 -2.95 1.03
N CYS A 87 -16.86 -2.08 2.05
CA CYS A 87 -17.86 -2.08 3.12
C CYS A 87 -19.13 -1.26 2.80
N GLU A 88 -19.22 -0.65 1.62
CA GLU A 88 -20.33 0.23 1.20
C GLU A 88 -21.72 -0.44 1.32
N GLY A 89 -21.76 -1.75 1.12
CA GLY A 89 -22.98 -2.57 1.22
C GLY A 89 -23.36 -2.96 2.64
N GLY A 90 -22.53 -2.67 3.65
CA GLY A 90 -22.74 -3.09 5.03
C GLY A 90 -22.67 -4.60 5.23
N ASP A 91 -21.90 -5.30 4.40
CA ASP A 91 -21.68 -6.74 4.53
C ASP A 91 -20.96 -7.04 5.85
N ASP A 92 -21.56 -7.93 6.66
CA ASP A 92 -21.07 -8.23 8.01
C ASP A 92 -19.63 -8.76 8.00
N ASP A 93 -19.26 -9.59 7.02
CA ASP A 93 -17.92 -10.18 6.94
C ASP A 93 -16.89 -9.11 6.58
N PHE A 94 -17.19 -8.24 5.61
CA PHE A 94 -16.29 -7.15 5.26
C PHE A 94 -16.15 -6.12 6.38
N VAL A 95 -17.26 -5.72 7.01
CA VAL A 95 -17.24 -4.76 8.12
C VAL A 95 -16.46 -5.32 9.31
N GLN A 96 -16.66 -6.59 9.65
CA GLN A 96 -15.91 -7.25 10.72
C GLN A 96 -14.42 -7.30 10.38
N ALA A 97 -14.05 -7.79 9.20
CA ALA A 97 -12.66 -7.91 8.76
C ALA A 97 -11.94 -6.55 8.73
N ALA A 98 -12.58 -5.49 8.23
CA ALA A 98 -12.04 -4.12 8.25
C ALA A 98 -12.02 -3.49 9.65
N SER A 99 -12.65 -4.10 10.66
CA SER A 99 -12.66 -3.61 12.04
C SER A 99 -11.74 -4.39 12.98
N ILE A 100 -11.07 -5.45 12.51
CA ILE A 100 -10.21 -6.29 13.34
C ILE A 100 -9.05 -5.48 13.96
N ARG A 101 -8.90 -5.60 15.27
CA ARG A 101 -7.75 -5.12 16.05
C ARG A 101 -7.25 -6.23 16.95
N LEU A 102 -6.27 -6.99 16.48
CA LEU A 102 -5.80 -8.23 17.08
C LEU A 102 -4.28 -8.30 17.13
N LEU A 103 -3.75 -8.40 18.35
CA LEU A 103 -2.36 -8.76 18.65
C LEU A 103 -2.31 -10.02 19.52
N ALA A 104 -2.98 -11.10 19.12
CA ALA A 104 -3.05 -12.35 19.88
C ALA A 104 -3.06 -13.57 18.95
N HIS A 105 -2.83 -14.77 19.51
CA HIS A 105 -2.82 -16.03 18.76
C HIS A 105 -1.87 -16.03 17.54
N ASP A 106 -0.69 -15.42 17.72
CA ASP A 106 0.31 -15.21 16.66
C ASP A 106 -0.18 -14.38 15.45
N GLN A 107 -1.38 -13.80 15.53
CA GLN A 107 -1.89 -12.83 14.57
C GLN A 107 -1.54 -11.40 14.98
N ALA A 108 -1.33 -10.56 13.97
CA ALA A 108 -1.00 -9.16 14.13
C ALA A 108 -1.67 -8.31 13.04
N VAL A 109 -2.91 -7.92 13.30
CA VAL A 109 -3.75 -7.09 12.42
C VAL A 109 -4.28 -5.92 13.23
N TRP A 110 -4.10 -4.69 12.75
CA TRP A 110 -4.60 -3.49 13.43
C TRP A 110 -5.25 -2.49 12.49
N ASN A 111 -6.58 -2.52 12.44
CA ASN A 111 -7.35 -1.60 11.60
C ASN A 111 -7.84 -0.38 12.37
N VAL A 112 -7.64 0.79 11.80
CA VAL A 112 -8.10 2.08 12.28
C VAL A 112 -8.97 2.71 11.21
N HIS A 113 -10.14 3.21 11.61
CA HIS A 113 -11.00 3.90 10.66
C HIS A 113 -10.60 5.37 10.57
N LEU A 114 -10.94 6.05 9.50
CA LEU A 114 -10.89 7.51 9.46
C LEU A 114 -12.09 8.07 10.24
N GLU A 115 -11.99 9.27 10.79
CA GLU A 115 -13.12 10.00 11.39
C GLU A 115 -13.31 11.35 10.69
N PRO A 116 -14.53 11.92 10.71
CA PRO A 116 -14.75 13.27 10.25
C PRO A 116 -14.04 14.29 11.15
N TRP A 117 -13.63 15.41 10.55
CA TRP A 117 -13.03 16.55 11.24
C TRP A 117 -13.47 17.84 10.54
N SER A 118 -13.46 18.95 11.28
CA SER A 118 -13.83 20.28 10.77
C SER A 118 -12.69 21.29 10.88
N THR A 119 -11.69 21.03 11.73
CA THR A 119 -10.53 21.91 11.93
C THR A 119 -9.22 21.11 11.92
N ALA A 120 -8.11 21.76 11.56
CA ALA A 120 -6.79 21.13 11.59
C ALA A 120 -6.44 20.59 12.99
N ALA A 121 -6.80 21.32 14.05
CA ALA A 121 -6.57 20.89 15.44
C ALA A 121 -7.35 19.62 15.81
N GLU A 122 -8.59 19.46 15.31
CA GLU A 122 -9.34 18.21 15.49
C GLU A 122 -8.67 17.05 14.76
N HIS A 123 -8.20 17.28 13.53
CA HIS A 123 -7.46 16.27 12.78
C HIS A 123 -6.16 15.87 13.48
N ASP A 124 -5.40 16.82 14.02
CA ASP A 124 -4.18 16.53 14.79
C ASP A 124 -4.47 15.71 16.05
N ALA A 125 -5.57 16.02 16.75
CA ALA A 125 -6.02 15.22 17.89
C ALA A 125 -6.41 13.78 17.47
N LEU A 126 -7.07 13.61 16.32
CA LEU A 126 -7.38 12.29 15.75
C LEU A 126 -6.11 11.53 15.38
N TYR A 127 -5.10 12.22 14.85
CA TYR A 127 -3.81 11.61 14.57
C TYR A 127 -3.17 11.04 15.84
N ASP A 128 -3.02 11.87 16.87
CA ASP A 128 -2.34 11.49 18.11
C ASP A 128 -3.08 10.41 18.88
N SER A 129 -4.40 10.47 18.91
CA SER A 129 -5.22 9.54 19.69
C SER A 129 -5.59 8.26 18.94
N ARG A 130 -5.64 8.28 17.61
CA ARG A 130 -6.19 7.19 16.80
C ARG A 130 -5.27 6.70 15.70
N TYR A 131 -4.83 7.57 14.79
CA TYR A 131 -4.12 7.12 13.59
C TYR A 131 -2.70 6.62 13.91
N ARG A 132 -2.04 7.25 14.88
CA ARG A 132 -0.73 6.83 15.39
C ARG A 132 -0.73 5.47 16.09
N GLU A 133 -1.91 4.95 16.43
CA GLU A 133 -2.06 3.67 17.12
C GLU A 133 -1.44 2.52 16.31
N ILE A 134 -1.55 2.54 14.97
CA ILE A 134 -0.97 1.50 14.12
C ILE A 134 0.55 1.40 14.31
N ILE A 135 1.25 2.53 14.28
CA ILE A 135 2.70 2.58 14.48
C ILE A 135 3.06 2.11 15.89
N THR A 136 2.29 2.54 16.90
CA THR A 136 2.48 2.11 18.29
C THR A 136 2.33 0.60 18.44
N LYS A 137 1.33 0.01 17.77
CA LYS A 137 1.05 -1.43 17.80
C LYS A 137 2.06 -2.25 17.00
N ALA A 138 2.55 -1.72 15.88
CA ALA A 138 3.65 -2.32 15.13
C ALA A 138 4.93 -2.39 15.99
N ARG A 139 5.27 -1.29 16.67
CA ARG A 139 6.41 -1.21 17.61
C ARG A 139 6.24 -2.19 18.78
N GLU A 140 5.05 -2.23 19.40
CA GLU A 140 4.72 -3.19 20.45
C GLU A 140 4.93 -4.64 19.98
N TRP A 141 4.42 -4.97 18.79
CA TRP A 141 4.52 -6.30 18.22
C TRP A 141 5.96 -6.70 17.88
N LEU A 142 6.75 -5.83 17.25
CA LEU A 142 8.17 -6.07 16.94
C LEU A 142 8.97 -6.36 18.21
N ARG A 143 8.76 -5.56 19.27
CA ARG A 143 9.41 -5.76 20.57
C ARG A 143 8.98 -7.08 21.24
N ARG A 144 7.68 -7.37 21.23
CA ARG A 144 7.12 -8.59 21.84
C ARG A 144 7.59 -9.87 21.15
N THR A 145 7.88 -9.79 19.85
CA THR A 145 8.33 -10.92 19.04
C THR A 145 9.84 -11.04 18.95
N ASP A 146 10.60 -10.13 19.57
CA ASP A 146 12.06 -10.08 19.50
C ASP A 146 12.55 -10.09 18.04
N ALA A 147 11.95 -9.23 17.19
CA ALA A 147 12.28 -9.18 15.77
C ALA A 147 13.74 -8.76 15.54
N ASP A 148 14.45 -9.48 14.66
CA ASP A 148 15.84 -9.17 14.30
C ASP A 148 15.86 -7.90 13.45
N PRO A 149 16.41 -6.77 13.94
CA PRO A 149 16.42 -5.53 13.18
C PRO A 149 17.21 -5.61 11.90
N ALA A 150 18.01 -6.65 11.62
CA ALA A 150 18.69 -6.90 10.34
C ALA A 150 17.84 -7.71 9.34
N LYS A 151 16.73 -8.30 9.78
CA LYS A 151 15.78 -9.07 8.97
C LYS A 151 14.37 -8.49 8.99
N THR A 152 14.22 -7.30 9.55
CA THR A 152 12.96 -6.55 9.53
C THR A 152 12.93 -5.55 8.39
N VAL A 153 11.76 -5.37 7.78
CA VAL A 153 11.51 -4.32 6.79
C VAL A 153 10.11 -3.75 6.98
N ILE A 154 9.99 -2.43 6.85
CA ILE A 154 8.71 -1.72 6.88
C ILE A 154 8.29 -1.45 5.44
N PHE A 155 7.06 -1.79 5.09
CA PHE A 155 6.43 -1.41 3.83
C PHE A 155 5.28 -0.45 4.11
N ILE A 156 5.19 0.58 3.29
CA ILE A 156 4.04 1.48 3.23
C ILE A 156 3.36 1.21 1.88
N SER A 157 2.11 0.77 1.94
CA SER A 157 1.21 0.82 0.80
C SER A 157 0.56 2.21 0.87
N CYS A 158 0.96 3.08 -0.05
CA CYS A 158 0.81 4.52 0.04
C CYS A 158 -0.22 5.01 -0.99
N GLY A 159 -1.50 4.96 -0.61
CA GLY A 159 -2.55 5.64 -1.35
C GLY A 159 -2.55 7.16 -1.09
N PHE A 160 -3.23 7.91 -1.96
CA PHE A 160 -3.54 9.33 -1.76
C PHE A 160 -5.03 9.61 -1.98
N ASP A 161 -5.88 8.57 -2.07
CA ASP A 161 -7.31 8.71 -2.33
C ASP A 161 -8.14 9.12 -1.09
N ALA A 162 -7.53 9.08 0.10
CA ALA A 162 -8.07 9.66 1.31
C ALA A 162 -7.93 11.20 1.35
N SER A 163 -7.18 11.79 0.42
CA SER A 163 -6.84 13.22 0.41
C SER A 163 -8.05 14.14 0.39
N GLU A 164 -7.97 15.27 1.09
CA GLU A 164 -8.93 16.36 0.97
C GLU A 164 -8.94 17.03 -0.42
N TYR A 165 -7.90 16.79 -1.22
CA TYR A 165 -7.79 17.27 -2.60
C TYR A 165 -8.32 16.28 -3.63
N GLU A 166 -8.88 15.15 -3.20
CA GLU A 166 -9.55 14.22 -4.11
C GLU A 166 -10.85 14.79 -4.72
N HIS A 167 -11.34 14.14 -5.75
CA HIS A 167 -12.67 14.38 -6.29
C HIS A 167 -13.75 14.19 -5.21
N ARG A 168 -14.83 14.99 -5.30
CA ARG A 168 -15.98 14.86 -4.38
C ARG A 168 -16.59 13.46 -4.35
N SER A 169 -16.48 12.72 -5.46
CA SER A 169 -16.90 11.33 -5.55
C SER A 169 -16.06 10.36 -4.71
N MET A 170 -14.87 10.75 -4.26
CA MET A 170 -14.06 9.94 -3.34
C MET A 170 -14.28 10.38 -1.88
N GLN A 171 -14.77 11.60 -1.64
CA GLN A 171 -14.98 12.17 -0.31
C GLN A 171 -16.42 11.98 0.24
N ARG A 172 -17.16 10.98 -0.25
CA ARG A 172 -18.63 10.89 -0.04
C ARG A 172 -19.06 10.76 1.42
N HIS A 173 -18.17 10.32 2.31
CA HIS A 173 -18.47 10.09 3.72
C HIS A 173 -17.83 11.14 4.65
N GLY A 174 -17.21 12.19 4.09
CA GLY A 174 -16.59 13.27 4.87
C GLY A 174 -15.41 12.82 5.71
N ARG A 175 -14.73 11.74 5.33
CA ARG A 175 -13.61 11.16 6.09
C ARG A 175 -12.27 11.36 5.39
N SER A 176 -11.92 12.59 5.02
CA SER A 176 -10.65 12.89 4.32
C SER A 176 -9.49 13.10 5.29
N VAL A 177 -8.27 13.19 4.74
CA VAL A 177 -7.07 13.58 5.47
C VAL A 177 -6.36 14.73 4.75
N PRO A 178 -5.77 15.70 5.48
CA PRO A 178 -4.98 16.77 4.90
C PRO A 178 -3.63 16.26 4.39
N ALA A 179 -2.94 17.05 3.57
CA ALA A 179 -1.63 16.68 3.05
C ALA A 179 -0.58 16.44 4.17
N SER A 180 -0.68 17.19 5.27
CA SER A 180 0.19 17.04 6.46
C SER A 180 0.07 15.66 7.14
N PHE A 181 -1.06 14.96 6.97
CA PHE A 181 -1.24 13.59 7.46
C PHE A 181 -0.21 12.63 6.84
N TYR A 182 -0.02 12.70 5.52
CA TYR A 182 0.92 11.84 4.81
C TYR A 182 2.35 12.08 5.27
N HIS A 183 2.74 13.35 5.45
CA HIS A 183 4.05 13.70 6.01
C HIS A 183 4.25 13.11 7.40
N ARG A 184 3.31 13.39 8.33
CA ARG A 184 3.40 12.98 9.73
C ARG A 184 3.42 11.46 9.90
N PHE A 185 2.53 10.75 9.20
CA PHE A 185 2.50 9.28 9.19
C PHE A 185 3.81 8.68 8.69
N THR A 186 4.35 9.25 7.62
CA THR A 186 5.59 8.76 7.02
C THR A 186 6.79 9.01 7.92
N CYS A 187 6.83 10.14 8.62
CA CYS A 187 7.82 10.39 9.67
C CYS A 187 7.79 9.29 10.75
N ASP A 188 6.62 9.03 11.34
CA ASP A 188 6.48 8.01 12.38
C ASP A 188 6.87 6.60 11.85
N ALA A 189 6.59 6.29 10.58
CA ALA A 189 7.00 5.05 9.95
C ALA A 189 8.51 4.97 9.66
N VAL A 190 9.14 6.08 9.28
CA VAL A 190 10.61 6.19 9.13
C VAL A 190 11.29 6.01 10.47
N ASP A 191 10.75 6.58 11.55
CA ASP A 191 11.28 6.43 12.90
C ASP A 191 11.13 4.98 13.39
N LEU A 192 9.99 4.34 13.13
CA LEU A 192 9.81 2.91 13.36
C LEU A 192 10.85 2.08 12.59
N ALA A 193 11.11 2.40 11.33
CA ALA A 193 12.12 1.70 10.52
C ALA A 193 13.54 1.91 11.06
N ARG A 194 13.90 3.12 11.48
CA ARG A 194 15.19 3.43 12.12
C ARG A 194 15.37 2.64 13.41
N GLU A 195 14.35 2.62 14.27
CA GLU A 195 14.35 1.92 15.56
C GLU A 195 14.42 0.40 15.40
N CYS A 196 13.63 -0.18 14.48
CA CYS A 196 13.34 -1.63 14.49
C CYS A 196 13.76 -2.36 13.21
N ALA A 197 14.22 -1.67 12.17
CA ALA A 197 14.54 -2.25 10.87
C ALA A 197 15.83 -1.71 10.23
N GLN A 198 16.71 -1.07 11.02
CA GLN A 198 17.94 -0.43 10.52
C GLN A 198 17.68 0.56 9.36
N GLY A 199 16.55 1.28 9.43
CA GLY A 199 16.13 2.23 8.41
C GLY A 199 15.58 1.61 7.12
N ARG A 200 15.37 0.28 7.06
CA ARG A 200 14.78 -0.37 5.88
C ARG A 200 13.29 -0.12 5.81
N ILE A 201 12.93 0.79 4.90
CA ILE A 201 11.56 1.11 4.56
C ILE A 201 11.39 1.11 3.03
N ILE A 202 10.26 0.60 2.57
CA ILE A 202 9.86 0.61 1.16
C ILE A 202 8.47 1.22 1.09
N SER A 203 8.25 2.18 0.21
CA SER A 203 6.93 2.73 -0.05
C SER A 203 6.51 2.40 -1.49
N VAL A 204 5.26 2.02 -1.66
CA VAL A 204 4.65 1.68 -2.95
C VAL A 204 3.44 2.57 -3.15
N LEU A 205 3.42 3.33 -4.23
CA LEU A 205 2.28 4.18 -4.60
C LEU A 205 1.08 3.31 -4.99
N GLU A 206 -0.09 3.63 -4.46
CA GLU A 206 -1.35 2.93 -4.74
C GLU A 206 -2.42 3.86 -5.35
N GLY A 207 -3.54 4.08 -4.64
CA GLY A 207 -4.63 4.95 -5.03
C GLY A 207 -4.27 6.43 -5.03
N GLY A 208 -5.13 7.24 -5.61
CA GLY A 208 -4.90 8.66 -5.86
C GLY A 208 -5.24 8.97 -7.31
N TYR A 209 -6.34 9.69 -7.51
CA TYR A 209 -7.00 9.81 -8.80
C TYR A 209 -7.11 11.27 -9.26
N SER A 210 -6.97 12.23 -8.35
CA SER A 210 -6.81 13.64 -8.69
C SER A 210 -5.34 14.05 -8.71
N ASP A 211 -4.96 14.91 -9.67
CA ASP A 211 -3.60 15.43 -9.78
C ASP A 211 -3.17 16.14 -8.50
N ARG A 212 -4.07 16.92 -7.88
CA ARG A 212 -3.79 17.61 -6.62
C ARG A 212 -3.56 16.63 -5.48
N ALA A 213 -4.35 15.56 -5.35
CA ALA A 213 -4.15 14.54 -4.33
C ALA A 213 -2.80 13.85 -4.49
N LEU A 214 -2.46 13.45 -5.71
CA LEU A 214 -1.17 12.83 -6.04
C LEU A 214 0.01 13.76 -5.75
N VAL A 215 -0.05 15.01 -6.22
CA VAL A 215 1.05 15.98 -6.04
C VAL A 215 1.25 16.32 -4.56
N ALA A 216 0.19 16.70 -3.84
CA ALA A 216 0.31 17.08 -2.44
C ALA A 216 0.74 15.89 -1.57
N GLY A 217 0.09 14.74 -1.75
CA GLY A 217 0.40 13.53 -1.00
C GLY A 217 1.81 13.02 -1.26
N ALA A 218 2.22 12.90 -2.53
CA ALA A 218 3.55 12.41 -2.89
C ALA A 218 4.66 13.38 -2.43
N ALA A 219 4.44 14.69 -2.55
CA ALA A 219 5.40 15.68 -2.07
C ALA A 219 5.59 15.56 -0.54
N ALA A 220 4.49 15.56 0.23
CA ALA A 220 4.51 15.40 1.68
C ALA A 220 5.18 14.08 2.10
N HIS A 221 4.86 12.98 1.44
CA HIS A 221 5.42 11.65 1.69
C HIS A 221 6.93 11.58 1.39
N VAL A 222 7.37 12.06 0.22
CA VAL A 222 8.78 12.03 -0.19
C VAL A 222 9.64 12.96 0.67
N VAL A 223 9.13 14.13 1.07
CA VAL A 223 9.81 15.02 2.02
C VAL A 223 10.08 14.27 3.34
N ALA A 224 9.08 13.57 3.86
CA ALA A 224 9.23 12.76 5.07
C ALA A 224 10.21 11.58 4.88
N LEU A 225 10.19 10.88 3.75
CA LEU A 225 11.17 9.81 3.47
C LEU A 225 12.60 10.33 3.38
N ALA A 226 12.80 11.49 2.76
CA ALA A 226 14.12 12.05 2.51
C ALA A 226 14.76 12.66 3.77
N ARG A 227 13.96 13.34 4.59
CA ARG A 227 14.44 14.04 5.79
C ARG A 227 14.23 13.22 7.07
N GLY A 228 13.18 12.39 7.11
CA GLY A 228 12.62 11.89 8.36
C GLY A 228 12.17 13.05 9.25
N CYS A 229 11.92 12.74 10.53
CA CYS A 229 11.78 13.76 11.55
C CYS A 229 13.13 13.94 12.28
N GLU A 230 13.53 15.19 12.55
CA GLU A 230 14.75 15.49 13.31
C GLU A 230 14.46 15.37 14.82
N GLY A 231 14.73 14.19 15.41
CA GLY A 231 14.62 13.96 16.85
C GLY A 231 13.44 13.09 17.28
N GLU A 232 13.28 12.87 18.60
CA GLU A 232 12.31 11.95 19.22
C GLU A 232 10.85 12.44 19.17
N ALA A 233 10.59 13.64 18.65
CA ALA A 233 9.26 14.25 18.55
C ALA A 233 9.01 14.73 17.12
N PHE A 234 7.75 14.68 16.68
CA PHE A 234 7.33 15.28 15.41
C PHE A 234 7.74 16.76 15.39
N VAL A 235 8.66 17.10 14.49
CA VAL A 235 9.03 18.48 14.23
C VAL A 235 8.11 18.97 13.13
N ALA A 236 7.27 19.94 13.46
CA ALA A 236 6.48 20.64 12.46
C ALA A 236 7.42 21.18 11.39
N LEU A 237 7.03 21.02 10.13
CA LEU A 237 7.83 21.55 9.04
C LEU A 237 7.90 23.08 9.13
N PRO A 238 8.96 23.69 8.59
CA PRO A 238 8.94 25.13 8.36
C PRO A 238 7.71 25.49 7.53
N GLU A 239 7.04 26.60 7.88
CA GLU A 239 5.80 27.05 7.24
C GLU A 239 5.95 27.15 5.72
N GLU A 240 7.14 27.51 5.24
CA GLU A 240 7.46 27.57 3.82
C GLU A 240 7.47 26.22 3.10
N VAL A 241 7.75 25.12 3.81
CA VAL A 241 7.71 23.75 3.27
C VAL A 241 6.30 23.20 3.38
N GLU A 242 5.61 23.46 4.49
CA GLU A 242 4.21 23.04 4.66
C GLU A 242 3.31 23.68 3.59
N ALA A 243 3.61 24.92 3.20
CA ALA A 243 2.90 25.60 2.12
C ALA A 243 3.04 24.95 0.73
N TRP A 244 3.95 23.99 0.51
CA TRP A 244 4.14 23.33 -0.79
C TRP A 244 2.90 22.56 -1.27
N TRP A 245 2.07 22.12 -0.33
CA TRP A 245 0.84 21.38 -0.60
C TRP A 245 -0.42 22.17 -0.21
N ASP A 246 -0.30 23.49 -0.05
CA ASP A 246 -1.47 24.36 0.07
C ASP A 246 -2.19 24.46 -1.29
N VAL A 247 -3.52 24.59 -1.24
CA VAL A 247 -4.35 24.67 -2.44
C VAL A 247 -3.92 25.78 -3.40
N GLN A 248 -3.47 26.93 -2.89
CA GLN A 248 -3.01 28.05 -3.71
C GLN A 248 -1.71 27.72 -4.45
N GLU A 249 -0.81 26.97 -3.82
CA GLU A 249 0.45 26.55 -4.42
C GLU A 249 0.21 25.47 -5.48
N LEU A 250 -0.63 24.48 -5.16
CA LEU A 250 -1.06 23.44 -6.11
C LEU A 250 -1.72 24.05 -7.35
N GLU A 251 -2.58 25.05 -7.18
CA GLU A 251 -3.19 25.81 -8.28
C GLU A 251 -2.18 26.57 -9.13
N ALA A 252 -1.17 27.17 -8.49
CA ALA A 252 -0.12 27.88 -9.20
C ALA A 252 0.77 26.92 -10.02
N ILE A 253 1.10 25.75 -9.46
CA ILE A 253 1.82 24.68 -10.15
C ILE A 253 1.00 24.18 -11.33
N GLU A 254 -0.27 23.78 -11.11
CA GLU A 254 -1.18 23.29 -12.15
C GLU A 254 -1.27 24.29 -13.32
N LYS A 255 -1.55 25.56 -13.01
CA LYS A 255 -1.64 26.62 -14.02
C LYS A 255 -0.33 26.80 -14.79
N ARG A 256 0.82 26.75 -14.11
CA ARG A 256 2.12 26.96 -14.75
C ARG A 256 2.52 25.79 -15.63
N VAL A 257 2.30 24.55 -15.18
CA VAL A 257 2.62 23.33 -15.91
C VAL A 257 1.75 23.20 -17.15
N LEU A 258 0.45 23.48 -17.04
CA LEU A 258 -0.49 23.39 -18.16
C LEU A 258 -0.40 24.58 -19.15
N SER A 259 0.28 25.66 -18.79
CA SER A 259 0.46 26.82 -19.68
C SER A 259 1.52 26.55 -20.77
N PRO A 260 1.25 26.83 -22.06
CA PRO A 260 2.24 26.66 -23.12
C PRO A 260 3.49 27.50 -22.84
N ALA A 261 4.66 26.84 -22.87
CA ALA A 261 5.96 27.46 -22.65
C ALA A 261 6.22 28.58 -23.69
N GLY A 262 5.88 29.83 -23.35
CA GLY A 262 6.07 30.95 -24.29
C GLY A 262 5.93 32.36 -23.73
N LYS A 263 5.55 32.58 -22.47
CA LYS A 263 5.35 33.93 -21.93
C LYS A 263 5.80 34.12 -20.48
N THR A 264 7.04 33.80 -20.15
CA THR A 264 7.62 34.28 -18.88
C THR A 264 9.07 34.72 -19.10
N LYS A 265 9.32 36.02 -18.94
CA LYS A 265 10.66 36.63 -19.02
C LYS A 265 11.50 36.15 -17.83
N LYS A 266 12.65 35.55 -18.12
CA LYS A 266 13.67 35.17 -17.12
C LYS A 266 14.26 36.41 -16.44
N THR A 267 14.10 36.52 -15.13
CA THR A 267 14.99 37.29 -14.25
C THR A 267 15.55 36.33 -13.21
N VAL A 268 16.80 35.91 -13.41
CA VAL A 268 17.52 35.03 -12.48
C VAL A 268 18.45 35.90 -11.63
N ARG A 269 18.32 35.82 -10.31
CA ARG A 269 19.36 36.26 -9.36
C ARG A 269 19.99 35.03 -8.71
N LYS A 270 21.32 34.96 -8.75
CA LYS A 270 22.13 33.91 -8.11
C LYS A 270 22.38 34.28 -6.65
N GLY A 271 22.03 33.37 -5.73
CA GLY A 271 22.54 33.33 -4.37
C GLY A 271 23.33 32.03 -4.17
N ALA A 272 24.49 32.13 -3.55
CA ALA A 272 25.39 31.01 -3.24
C ALA A 272 25.27 30.63 -1.76
N GLY A 273 25.36 29.34 -1.44
CA GLY A 273 25.49 28.85 -0.06
C GLY A 273 24.68 27.58 0.18
N GLY A 274 25.36 26.51 0.59
CA GLY A 274 24.75 25.21 0.86
C GLY A 274 24.00 25.17 2.20
N GLU A 275 22.72 24.86 2.09
CA GLU A 275 21.82 24.11 2.96
C GLU A 275 20.58 23.89 2.07
N ILE A 276 19.83 22.80 2.22
CA ILE A 276 18.62 22.56 1.39
C ILE A 276 17.49 23.48 1.92
N LEU A 277 17.65 24.78 1.72
CA LEU A 277 16.62 25.79 1.86
C LEU A 277 15.56 25.50 0.80
N ALA A 278 14.29 25.45 1.22
CA ALA A 278 13.19 25.42 0.28
C ALA A 278 13.40 26.55 -0.74
N PRO A 279 13.35 26.28 -2.07
CA PRO A 279 13.41 27.36 -3.05
C PRO A 279 12.26 28.34 -2.78
N GLU A 280 12.48 29.65 -2.98
CA GLU A 280 11.40 30.65 -2.92
C GLU A 280 10.22 30.16 -3.80
N ARG A 281 8.96 30.32 -3.36
CA ARG A 281 7.78 29.74 -4.05
C ARG A 281 7.79 29.92 -5.58
N PRO A 282 8.08 31.12 -6.14
CA PRO A 282 8.20 31.29 -7.60
C PRO A 282 9.28 30.40 -8.24
N ALA A 283 10.39 30.17 -7.54
CA ALA A 283 11.46 29.28 -8.01
C ALA A 283 11.07 27.81 -7.93
N LEU A 284 10.29 27.38 -6.92
CA LEU A 284 9.75 26.02 -6.86
C LEU A 284 8.83 25.72 -8.04
N ILE A 285 7.85 26.59 -8.29
CA ILE A 285 6.87 26.44 -9.37
C ILE A 285 7.57 26.35 -10.74
N GLU A 286 8.52 27.25 -11.00
CA GLU A 286 9.30 27.21 -12.24
C GLU A 286 10.15 25.94 -12.34
N ARG A 287 10.75 25.49 -11.24
CA ARG A 287 11.54 24.25 -11.21
C ARG A 287 10.68 23.02 -11.50
N VAL A 288 9.48 22.93 -10.93
CA VAL A 288 8.53 21.86 -11.21
C VAL A 288 8.16 21.87 -12.69
N ALA A 289 7.83 23.03 -13.24
CA ALA A 289 7.48 23.16 -14.65
C ALA A 289 8.63 22.77 -15.59
N GLU A 290 9.87 23.14 -15.26
CA GLU A 290 11.06 22.72 -16.01
C GLU A 290 11.25 21.19 -15.98
N LEU A 291 11.07 20.56 -14.83
CA LEU A 291 11.21 19.10 -14.66
C LEU A 291 10.13 18.33 -15.42
N VAL A 292 8.87 18.76 -15.33
CA VAL A 292 7.77 18.13 -16.07
C VAL A 292 7.99 18.27 -17.56
N ALA A 293 8.36 19.45 -18.06
CA ALA A 293 8.64 19.65 -19.48
C ALA A 293 9.82 18.78 -19.98
N ALA A 294 10.86 18.62 -19.15
CA ALA A 294 11.98 17.73 -19.46
C ALA A 294 11.55 16.26 -19.51
N TRP A 295 10.69 15.82 -18.58
CA TRP A 295 10.13 14.46 -18.59
C TRP A 295 9.28 14.22 -19.83
N GLU A 296 8.35 15.12 -20.17
CA GLU A 296 7.51 14.98 -21.35
C GLU A 296 8.31 14.97 -22.66
N ALA A 297 9.42 15.72 -22.72
CA ALA A 297 10.31 15.68 -23.86
C ALA A 297 11.02 14.32 -23.97
N ALA A 298 11.54 13.80 -22.86
CA ALA A 298 12.19 12.49 -22.81
C ALA A 298 11.22 11.35 -23.13
N ASP A 299 9.97 11.41 -22.66
CA ASP A 299 8.94 10.41 -22.96
C ASP A 299 8.62 10.38 -24.47
N LYS A 300 8.54 11.56 -25.11
CA LYS A 300 8.38 11.64 -26.57
C LYS A 300 9.56 11.02 -27.33
N GLU A 301 10.79 11.18 -26.82
CA GLU A 301 11.98 10.55 -27.40
C GLU A 301 11.96 9.03 -27.22
N VAL A 302 11.63 8.53 -26.02
CA VAL A 302 11.50 7.09 -25.73
C VAL A 302 10.39 6.44 -26.55
N VAL A 303 9.23 7.09 -26.66
CA VAL A 303 8.12 6.61 -27.50
C VAL A 303 8.52 6.64 -28.98
N ALA A 304 9.24 7.67 -29.44
CA ALA A 304 9.75 7.71 -30.81
C ALA A 304 10.76 6.58 -31.09
N GLU A 305 11.63 6.27 -30.15
CA GLU A 305 12.60 5.17 -30.25
C GLU A 305 11.90 3.79 -30.19
N ALA A 306 10.93 3.61 -29.29
CA ALA A 306 10.13 2.40 -29.18
C ALA A 306 9.27 2.13 -30.43
N VAL A 307 8.78 3.19 -31.09
CA VAL A 307 8.03 3.09 -32.36
C VAL A 307 8.96 2.69 -33.54
N GLN A 308 10.26 2.95 -33.45
CA GLN A 308 11.23 2.50 -34.46
C GLN A 308 11.69 1.05 -34.27
N VAL A 309 11.43 0.43 -33.12
CA VAL A 309 11.63 -1.00 -32.94
C VAL A 309 10.55 -1.75 -33.72
N VAL A 310 10.89 -2.21 -34.93
CA VAL A 310 10.05 -3.10 -35.73
C VAL A 310 9.86 -4.40 -34.94
N VAL A 311 8.69 -4.54 -34.32
CA VAL A 311 8.26 -5.80 -33.70
C VAL A 311 8.20 -6.86 -34.82
N PRO A 312 8.97 -7.96 -34.74
CA PRO A 312 8.82 -9.05 -35.68
C PRO A 312 7.37 -9.56 -35.62
N GLN A 313 6.69 -9.57 -36.76
CA GLN A 313 5.35 -10.15 -36.88
C GLN A 313 5.39 -11.59 -36.33
N PRO A 314 4.56 -11.94 -35.33
CA PRO A 314 4.49 -13.31 -34.88
C PRO A 314 3.99 -14.19 -36.03
N LEU A 315 4.69 -15.29 -36.30
CA LEU A 315 4.18 -16.34 -37.18
C LEU A 315 2.80 -16.75 -36.67
N VAL A 316 1.77 -16.42 -37.45
CA VAL A 316 0.39 -16.82 -37.16
C VAL A 316 0.30 -18.34 -37.30
N THR A 317 0.34 -19.05 -36.17
CA THR A 317 -0.13 -20.42 -36.08
C THR A 317 -1.15 -20.52 -34.94
N GLY A 318 -2.43 -20.69 -35.31
CA GLY A 318 -3.50 -21.15 -34.42
C GLY A 318 -4.22 -20.09 -33.60
N LYS A 319 -5.44 -19.72 -34.02
CA LYS A 319 -6.39 -18.92 -33.23
C LYS A 319 -6.98 -19.80 -32.12
N HIS A 320 -6.71 -19.50 -30.85
CA HIS A 320 -7.59 -19.91 -29.75
C HIS A 320 -7.61 -18.83 -28.67
N ASN A 321 -8.68 -18.04 -28.67
CA ASN A 321 -8.94 -16.99 -27.70
C ASN A 321 -9.81 -17.58 -26.57
N LEU A 322 -9.62 -17.07 -25.35
CA LEU A 322 -10.23 -17.55 -24.09
C LEU A 322 -11.77 -17.69 -24.10
N ARG A 323 -12.47 -17.06 -25.06
CA ARG A 323 -13.92 -17.16 -25.24
C ARG A 323 -14.39 -18.54 -25.73
N GLU A 324 -13.53 -19.36 -26.33
CA GLU A 324 -13.93 -20.68 -26.87
C GLU A 324 -13.88 -21.81 -25.82
N ARG A 325 -13.14 -21.64 -24.72
CA ARG A 325 -13.03 -22.67 -23.66
C ARG A 325 -14.35 -22.93 -22.93
N LYS A 326 -15.25 -21.93 -22.88
CA LYS A 326 -16.54 -22.04 -22.19
C LYS A 326 -17.58 -22.90 -22.95
N ARG A 327 -17.34 -23.24 -24.22
CA ARG A 327 -18.21 -24.13 -25.00
C ARG A 327 -17.82 -25.61 -24.91
N GLN A 328 -16.60 -25.92 -24.46
CA GLN A 328 -16.10 -27.29 -24.39
C GLN A 328 -16.36 -27.98 -23.04
N SER A 329 -16.70 -27.23 -21.98
CA SER A 329 -17.06 -27.80 -20.68
C SER A 329 -18.46 -28.43 -20.64
N ASP A 330 -19.34 -28.10 -21.60
CA ASP A 330 -20.73 -28.62 -21.64
C ASP A 330 -20.89 -29.89 -22.50
N MET A 331 -19.82 -30.42 -23.11
CA MET A 331 -19.86 -31.62 -23.96
C MET A 331 -18.84 -32.68 -23.54
N GLY A 332 -18.92 -33.14 -22.28
CA GLY A 332 -17.90 -34.04 -21.74
C GLY A 332 -18.28 -34.88 -20.53
N TYR A 333 -19.49 -35.47 -20.49
CA TYR A 333 -19.73 -36.68 -19.68
C TYR A 333 -20.39 -37.77 -20.52
N GLY A 334 -19.52 -38.68 -20.98
CA GLY A 334 -19.63 -40.13 -20.91
C GLY A 334 -20.96 -40.83 -21.22
N ALA A 335 -20.94 -41.60 -22.30
CA ALA A 335 -21.92 -42.59 -22.70
C ALA A 335 -22.11 -43.76 -21.71
N GLY A 336 -23.29 -44.39 -21.74
CA GLY A 336 -23.51 -45.69 -21.08
C GLY A 336 -24.91 -46.30 -21.32
N ALA A 337 -24.97 -47.24 -22.26
CA ALA A 337 -25.89 -48.38 -22.35
C ALA A 337 -27.37 -48.22 -22.79
N GLY A 338 -27.73 -48.94 -23.86
CA GLY A 338 -28.85 -49.89 -23.77
C GLY A 338 -30.09 -49.66 -24.64
N ALA A 339 -30.10 -50.32 -25.80
CA ALA A 339 -31.23 -51.06 -26.40
C ALA A 339 -32.56 -50.34 -26.74
N GLY A 340 -32.91 -50.42 -28.03
CA GLY A 340 -34.14 -51.13 -28.41
C GLY A 340 -35.34 -50.32 -28.93
N ALA A 341 -35.58 -50.48 -30.24
CA ALA A 341 -36.89 -50.64 -30.89
C ALA A 341 -37.78 -49.40 -31.20
N GLY A 342 -38.12 -49.28 -32.49
CA GLY A 342 -39.51 -49.09 -32.93
C GLY A 342 -39.96 -47.70 -33.38
N SER A 343 -39.90 -47.46 -34.70
CA SER A 343 -40.78 -46.67 -35.59
C SER A 343 -42.24 -46.39 -35.11
N PRO A 344 -43.04 -45.58 -35.84
CA PRO A 344 -42.76 -44.29 -36.51
C PRO A 344 -43.93 -43.28 -36.39
N ALA A 345 -43.77 -42.09 -36.99
CA ALA A 345 -44.77 -41.29 -37.71
C ALA A 345 -46.07 -40.80 -37.00
N GLY A 346 -46.37 -39.51 -37.16
CA GLY A 346 -47.75 -39.01 -37.06
C GLY A 346 -47.85 -37.51 -36.86
N LYS A 347 -48.21 -36.79 -37.93
CA LYS A 347 -48.60 -35.38 -37.90
C LYS A 347 -49.89 -35.18 -37.09
N GLY A 348 -50.01 -34.02 -36.45
CA GLY A 348 -51.24 -33.50 -35.85
C GLY A 348 -50.98 -32.14 -35.24
#